data_AF-A0A645HP65-F1
#
_entry.id   AF-A0A645HP65-F1
#
_cell.length_a   1.000
_cell.length_b   1.000
_cell.length_c   1.000
_cell.angle_alpha   90.00
_cell.angle_beta   90.00
_cell.angle_gamma   90.00
#
_symmetry.space_group_name_H-M   'P 1'
#
loop_
_entity.id
_entity.type
_entity.pdbx_description
1 polymer ?
#
loop_
_entity_poly.entity_id
_entity_poly.type
_entity_poly.pdbx_seq_one_letter_code
_entity_poly.pdbx_strand_id
1 'polypeptide(L)'
;MLIAGGKTGYMSSVRNTTAPAAEWIAGGVPITMMMNMERRHGEMKPVIQKALVELDGAPFKYFESQRDQWAVETDYIYPGPIQYFGPTEVCDQPSKTLQLEQNGKIKG
;
A
#
# COMPACT_ATOMS: atom_id res chain seq x y z
N MET A 1 6.67 22.22 0.15
CA MET A 1 6.64 22.27 1.63
C MET A 1 7.92 21.79 2.31
N LEU A 2 8.46 20.60 2.02
CA LEU A 2 9.66 20.11 2.73
C LEU A 2 10.93 20.94 2.46
N ILE A 3 11.31 21.11 1.19
CA ILE A 3 12.49 21.92 0.81
C ILE A 3 12.29 23.39 1.20
N ALA A 4 11.12 23.96 0.88
CA ALA A 4 10.78 25.35 1.24
C ALA A 4 10.80 25.59 2.77
N GLY A 5 10.51 24.57 3.57
CA GLY A 5 10.60 24.60 5.03
C GLY A 5 11.97 24.21 5.59
N GLY A 6 13.01 24.13 4.76
CA GLY A 6 14.38 23.83 5.16
C GLY A 6 14.60 22.42 5.73
N LYS A 7 13.76 21.45 5.39
CA LYS A 7 13.85 20.07 5.93
C LYS A 7 14.79 19.20 5.09
N THR A 8 15.58 18.36 5.76
CA THR A 8 16.50 17.37 5.15
C THR A 8 16.39 16.01 5.84
N GLY A 9 16.68 14.92 5.13
CA GLY A 9 16.56 13.55 5.67
C GLY A 9 15.12 13.04 5.79
N TYR A 10 14.17 13.65 5.07
CA TYR A 10 12.76 13.24 5.04
C TYR A 10 12.40 12.60 3.70
N MET A 11 11.58 11.55 3.75
CA MET A 11 10.85 11.03 2.60
C MET A 11 9.56 11.82 2.43
N SER A 12 9.26 12.27 1.21
CA SER A 12 7.96 12.87 0.88
C SER A 12 6.87 11.81 1.04
N SER A 13 5.77 12.15 1.70
CA SER A 13 4.68 11.21 2.01
C SER A 13 3.34 11.82 1.67
N VAL A 14 2.48 11.01 1.06
CA VAL A 14 1.05 11.30 0.86
C VAL A 14 0.26 10.23 1.59
N ARG A 15 -0.72 10.63 2.39
CA ARG A 15 -1.58 9.76 3.19
C ARG A 15 -3.04 9.91 2.75
N ASN A 16 -3.90 9.00 3.22
CA ASN A 16 -5.32 8.95 2.88
C ASN A 16 -5.57 8.65 1.38
N THR A 17 -4.79 7.73 0.80
CA THR A 17 -4.77 7.44 -0.64
C THR A 17 -5.93 6.60 -1.15
N THR A 18 -6.86 6.19 -0.27
CA THR A 18 -8.15 5.55 -0.64
C THR A 18 -9.29 6.54 -0.78
N ALA A 19 -9.10 7.80 -0.37
CA ALA A 19 -10.03 8.91 -0.57
C ALA A 19 -9.74 9.62 -1.92
N PRO A 20 -10.68 10.47 -2.41
CA PRO A 20 -10.43 11.31 -3.57
C PRO A 20 -9.14 12.14 -3.42
N ALA A 21 -8.44 12.39 -4.53
CA ALA A 21 -7.14 13.06 -4.51
C ALA A 21 -7.16 14.44 -3.82
N ALA A 22 -8.30 15.14 -3.84
CA ALA A 22 -8.49 16.42 -3.15
C ALA A 22 -8.44 16.30 -1.61
N GLU A 23 -8.63 15.10 -1.06
CA GLU A 23 -8.62 14.80 0.37
C GLU A 23 -7.29 14.16 0.84
N TRP A 24 -6.30 14.07 -0.06
CA TRP A 24 -4.99 13.53 0.28
C TRP A 24 -4.21 14.47 1.20
N ILE A 25 -3.50 13.88 2.14
CA ILE A 25 -2.73 14.62 3.14
C ILE A 25 -1.25 14.54 2.80
N ALA A 26 -0.66 15.68 2.40
CA ALA A 26 0.76 15.78 2.10
C ALA A 26 1.60 16.01 3.36
N GLY A 27 2.76 15.36 3.46
CA GLY A 27 3.67 15.48 4.59
C GLY A 27 5.07 14.92 4.31
N GLY A 28 5.81 14.63 5.37
CA GLY A 28 7.11 13.98 5.28
C GLY A 28 7.36 13.05 6.48
N VAL A 29 8.11 11.98 6.24
CA VAL A 29 8.49 11.00 7.27
C VAL A 29 10.03 10.99 7.38
N PRO A 30 10.62 11.11 8.58
CA PRO A 30 12.07 10.98 8.76
C PRO A 30 12.56 9.62 8.26
N ILE A 31 13.57 9.59 7.39
CA ILE A 31 13.99 8.33 6.74
C ILE A 31 14.58 7.32 7.74
N THR A 32 15.21 7.82 8.81
CA THR A 32 15.84 7.00 9.85
C THR A 32 14.85 6.13 10.61
N MET A 33 13.56 6.51 10.68
CA MET A 33 12.51 5.70 11.32
C MET A 33 12.21 4.39 10.58
N MET A 34 12.59 4.29 9.30
CA MET A 34 12.38 3.09 8.47
C MET A 34 13.62 2.20 8.41
N MET A 35 14.70 2.57 9.11
CA MET A 35 15.98 1.88 9.01
C MET A 35 16.19 0.86 10.14
N ASN A 36 16.85 -0.24 9.80
CA ASN A 36 17.43 -1.22 10.72
C ASN A 36 18.90 -1.48 10.34
N MET A 37 19.61 -2.24 11.17
CA MET A 37 20.96 -2.70 10.84
C MET A 37 20.90 -4.10 10.23
N GLU A 38 21.37 -4.26 8.99
CA GLU A 38 21.49 -5.57 8.33
C GLU A 38 22.96 -5.87 8.04
N ARG A 39 23.36 -7.14 8.12
CA ARG A 39 24.70 -7.57 7.69
C ARG A 39 24.71 -7.74 6.17
N ARG A 40 25.55 -6.97 5.46
CA ARG A 40 25.77 -7.08 4.01
C ARG A 40 27.25 -7.17 3.72
N HIS A 41 27.65 -8.19 2.95
CA HIS A 41 29.05 -8.47 2.63
C HIS A 41 29.96 -8.51 3.88
N GLY A 42 29.47 -9.08 4.98
CA GLY A 42 30.23 -9.23 6.23
C GLY A 42 30.13 -8.05 7.21
N GLU A 43 29.62 -6.89 6.78
CA GLU A 43 29.56 -5.67 7.61
C GLU A 43 28.12 -5.30 7.97
N MET A 44 27.93 -4.71 9.16
CA MET A 44 26.64 -4.15 9.56
C MET A 44 26.42 -2.80 8.85
N LYS A 45 25.36 -2.69 8.06
CA LYS A 45 25.00 -1.47 7.32
C LYS A 45 23.58 -1.03 7.67
N PRO A 46 23.33 0.28 7.88
CA PRO A 46 21.98 0.78 8.08
C PRO A 46 21.24 0.73 6.74
N VAL A 47 20.09 0.08 6.72
CA VAL A 47 19.28 -0.11 5.51
C VAL A 47 17.80 0.03 5.85
N ILE A 48 16.98 0.32 4.83
CA ILE A 48 15.53 0.33 4.99
C ILE A 48 15.05 -1.12 5.10
N GLN A 49 14.31 -1.42 6.16
CA GLN A 49 13.73 -2.74 6.37
C GLN A 49 12.68 -3.04 5.30
N LYS A 50 12.76 -4.21 4.66
CA LYS A 50 11.71 -4.63 3.71
C LYS A 50 10.42 -4.94 4.46
N ALA A 51 9.32 -4.28 4.07
CA ALA A 51 7.99 -4.64 4.50
C ALA A 51 7.55 -5.91 3.75
N LEU A 52 7.32 -7.00 4.49
CA LEU A 52 6.79 -8.26 3.97
C LEU A 52 5.27 -8.32 4.21
N VAL A 53 4.62 -9.36 3.69
CA VAL A 53 3.19 -9.59 3.96
C VAL A 53 2.97 -9.89 5.44
N GLU A 54 2.07 -9.14 6.07
CA GLU A 54 1.59 -9.41 7.43
C GLU A 54 0.50 -10.50 7.38
N LEU A 55 0.78 -11.67 7.95
CA LEU A 55 -0.10 -12.85 7.88
C LEU A 55 -1.36 -12.73 8.76
N ASP A 56 -1.31 -11.84 9.75
CA ASP A 56 -2.44 -11.43 10.57
C ASP A 56 -3.15 -10.18 10.02
N GLY A 57 -2.58 -9.54 8.98
CA GLY A 57 -3.14 -8.37 8.33
C GLY A 57 -4.41 -8.67 7.52
N ALA A 58 -5.27 -7.67 7.38
CA ALA A 58 -6.56 -7.77 6.67
C ALA A 58 -6.44 -8.32 5.23
N PRO A 59 -5.43 -7.95 4.42
CA PRO A 59 -5.27 -8.51 3.08
C PRO A 59 -5.07 -10.03 3.07
N PHE A 60 -4.19 -10.54 3.93
CA PHE A 60 -3.92 -11.98 3.98
C PHE A 60 -5.09 -12.74 4.61
N LYS A 61 -5.73 -12.18 5.65
CA LYS A 61 -6.93 -12.77 6.25
C LYS A 61 -8.11 -12.85 5.29
N TYR A 62 -8.28 -11.86 4.42
CA TYR A 62 -9.27 -11.95 3.35
C TYR A 62 -8.96 -13.12 2.41
N PHE A 63 -7.72 -13.23 1.93
CA PHE A 63 -7.30 -14.36 1.09
C PHE A 63 -7.50 -15.71 1.79
N GLU A 64 -7.07 -15.84 3.06
CA GLU A 64 -7.25 -17.05 3.86
C GLU A 64 -8.72 -17.46 3.97
N SER A 65 -9.65 -16.51 4.11
CA SER A 65 -11.08 -16.79 4.22
C SER A 65 -11.74 -17.30 2.94
N GLN A 66 -11.09 -17.11 1.78
CA GLN A 66 -11.68 -17.40 0.47
C GLN A 66 -10.96 -18.54 -0.28
N ARG A 67 -9.67 -18.75 0.00
CA ARG A 67 -8.80 -19.65 -0.79
C ARG A 67 -9.29 -21.08 -0.92
N ASP A 68 -9.98 -21.61 0.09
CA ASP A 68 -10.48 -22.98 0.09
C ASP A 68 -11.65 -23.13 -0.88
N GLN A 69 -12.54 -22.13 -0.97
CA GLN A 69 -13.62 -22.08 -1.96
C GLN A 69 -13.05 -21.91 -3.37
N TRP A 70 -12.15 -20.93 -3.57
CA TRP A 70 -11.53 -20.67 -4.87
C TRP A 70 -10.67 -21.84 -5.39
N ALA A 71 -10.27 -22.76 -4.52
CA ALA A 71 -9.53 -23.96 -4.92
C ALA A 71 -10.41 -25.00 -5.62
N VAL A 72 -11.73 -25.01 -5.36
CA VAL A 72 -12.68 -26.01 -5.89
C VAL A 72 -13.73 -25.41 -6.82
N GLU A 73 -14.10 -24.16 -6.63
CA GLU A 73 -15.14 -23.48 -7.41
C GLU A 73 -14.54 -22.68 -8.59
N THR A 74 -15.38 -22.40 -9.60
CA THR A 74 -15.00 -21.60 -10.77
C THR A 74 -15.28 -20.11 -10.51
N ASP A 75 -14.58 -19.53 -9.53
CA ASP A 75 -14.76 -18.15 -9.08
C ASP A 75 -13.71 -17.18 -9.68
N TYR A 76 -13.48 -17.28 -11.00
CA TYR A 76 -12.50 -16.43 -11.65
C TYR A 76 -12.99 -14.99 -11.81
N ILE A 77 -12.12 -14.04 -11.47
CA ILE A 77 -12.31 -12.62 -11.74
C ILE A 77 -11.47 -12.23 -12.95
N TYR A 78 -12.11 -11.65 -13.97
CA TYR A 78 -11.46 -11.14 -15.17
C TYR A 78 -11.43 -9.61 -15.10
N PRO A 79 -10.39 -9.00 -14.50
CA PRO A 79 -10.28 -7.55 -14.45
C PRO A 79 -10.17 -6.98 -15.87
N GLY A 80 -10.90 -5.90 -16.12
CA GLY A 80 -10.79 -5.15 -17.37
C GLY A 80 -9.44 -4.42 -17.48
N PRO A 81 -9.12 -3.89 -18.68
CA PRO A 81 -7.94 -3.05 -18.86
C PRO A 81 -8.03 -1.77 -18.03
N ILE A 82 -6.88 -1.20 -17.66
CA ILE A 82 -6.81 0.10 -16.98
C ILE A 82 -7.50 1.17 -17.83
N GLN A 83 -8.43 1.90 -17.22
CA GLN A 83 -9.18 2.97 -17.89
C GLN A 83 -8.64 4.33 -17.47
N TYR A 84 -8.37 5.20 -18.44
CA TYR A 84 -7.93 6.59 -18.22
C TYR A 84 -9.03 7.64 -18.47
N PHE A 85 -10.16 7.21 -19.03
CA PHE A 85 -11.30 8.05 -19.36
C PHE A 85 -12.58 7.35 -18.90
N GLY A 86 -13.58 8.14 -18.49
CA GLY A 86 -14.86 7.64 -18.02
C GLY A 86 -15.10 7.94 -16.53
N PRO A 87 -16.03 7.21 -15.89
CA PRO A 87 -16.37 7.43 -14.48
C PRO A 87 -15.17 7.20 -13.55
N THR A 88 -15.02 8.07 -12.54
CA THR A 88 -13.96 7.99 -11.53
C THR A 88 -14.02 6.69 -10.72
N GLU A 89 -15.21 6.10 -10.58
CA GLU A 89 -15.42 4.80 -9.95
C GLU A 89 -14.67 3.66 -10.64
N VAL A 90 -14.29 3.83 -11.91
CA VAL A 90 -13.51 2.84 -12.69
C VAL A 90 -12.07 3.31 -12.86
N CYS A 91 -11.85 4.59 -13.17
CA CYS A 91 -10.50 5.12 -13.45
C CYS A 91 -9.62 5.25 -12.20
N ASP A 92 -10.21 5.56 -11.05
CA ASP A 92 -9.47 5.93 -9.83
C ASP A 92 -9.50 4.81 -8.77
N GLN A 93 -9.74 3.56 -9.17
CA GLN A 93 -9.82 2.45 -8.22
C GLN A 93 -8.47 2.14 -7.56
N PRO A 94 -8.36 2.18 -6.22
CA PRO A 94 -7.17 1.73 -5.51
C PRO A 94 -7.07 0.21 -5.49
N SER A 95 -5.88 -0.33 -5.22
CA SER A 95 -5.68 -1.77 -5.07
C SER A 95 -6.51 -2.36 -3.92
N LYS A 96 -6.90 -3.64 -4.05
CA LYS A 96 -7.66 -4.33 -2.99
C LYS A 96 -6.87 -4.42 -1.68
N THR A 97 -5.55 -4.56 -1.74
CA THR A 97 -4.65 -4.49 -0.57
C THR A 97 -4.83 -3.18 0.18
N LEU A 98 -4.73 -2.04 -0.51
CA LEU A 98 -4.84 -0.73 0.13
C LEU A 98 -6.26 -0.48 0.70
N GLN A 99 -7.29 -0.96 0.01
CA GLN A 99 -8.68 -0.89 0.52
C GLN A 99 -8.84 -1.71 1.81
N LEU A 100 -8.30 -2.92 1.87
CA LEU A 100 -8.37 -3.78 3.05
C LEU A 100 -7.55 -3.22 4.22
N GLU A 101 -6.35 -2.71 3.97
CA GLU A 101 -5.49 -2.10 5.00
C GLU A 101 -6.11 -0.84 5.63
N GLN A 102 -6.74 0.01 4.82
CA GLN A 102 -7.28 1.30 5.31
C GLN A 102 -8.73 1.20 5.80
N ASN A 103 -9.56 0.37 5.16
CA ASN A 103 -11.01 0.35 5.40
C ASN A 103 -11.52 -1.00 5.95
N GLY A 104 -10.68 -2.03 6.03
CA GLY A 104 -11.06 -3.39 6.44
C GLY A 104 -11.98 -4.12 5.46
N LYS A 105 -12.29 -3.52 4.30
CA LYS A 105 -13.21 -4.08 3.30
C LYS A 105 -12.86 -3.64 1.88
N ILE A 106 -13.19 -4.50 0.93
CA ILE A 106 -13.15 -4.19 -0.50
C ILE A 106 -14.42 -3.42 -0.86
N LYS A 107 -14.28 -2.24 -1.47
CA LYS A 107 -15.40 -1.58 -2.15
C LYS A 107 -15.64 -2.27 -3.50
N GLY A 108 -16.90 -2.57 -3.75
CA GLY A 108 -17.41 -3.08 -5.03
C GLY A 108 -17.41 -1.99 -6.09
#